data_AF-A0A317VXS0-F1
#
_entry.id   AF-A0A317VXS0-F1
#
_cell.length_a   1.000
_cell.length_b   1.000
_cell.length_c   1.000
_cell.angle_alpha   90.00
_cell.angle_beta   90.00
_cell.angle_gamma   90.00
#
_symmetry.space_group_name_H-M   'P 1'
#
loop_
_entity.id
_entity.type
_entity.pdbx_description
1 polymer ?
#
loop_
_entity_poly.entity_id
_entity_poly.type
_entity_poly.pdbx_seq_one_letter_code
_entity_poly.pdbx_strand_id
1 'polypeptide(L)'
;MRSSSSFEPGENDLTQEILGQFPFLNGYTHAACGFQLAADAAVDEIVTSLCRSVTQLVTQIPLLSGQVVHSPGAPGSSGRYLPAPWPASPPYEPVRVKDCSSQLPSFTQLARANVPIGLLGGDILLPCPGLPDPHGLTGPVPILIVQANFIRGGLILNVSTHHNILDACALARILGLLGTLLKGRSLSAADLQHANRPRTDIIPLLAADEPIKDFSYLRRPPGWTPSLPSSPFQWCTFRFPLSGLASLRQTATVPAGPRLSDDDILSAWVWQRVSAIRIARGIPPSRMSKYTRAIDGRASMGLPAGYLGHLVHHAISQLPLSTVASAPLAEIARTMRRDLQAANTAWALRSYATFLANEPDKSVLLYGGPRNPDVDLGGSSLLDLEAVEDKEGLSFGPLLGPRRFGRKPGTAVIPGCVYFQPLEANAIPLVVCLPEEDIKALKRDGEWRRLVRFVG
;
A
#
# COMPACT_ATOMS: atom_id res chain seq x y z
N MET A 1 -16.59 -15.20 40.59
CA MET A 1 -16.16 -13.80 40.49
C MET A 1 -14.64 -13.76 40.52
N ARG A 2 -13.99 -13.68 39.34
CA ARG A 2 -12.56 -13.36 39.25
C ARG A 2 -12.47 -11.94 38.73
N SER A 3 -11.74 -11.12 39.48
CA SER A 3 -11.58 -9.68 39.30
C SER A 3 -11.11 -9.33 37.90
N SER A 4 -11.75 -8.34 37.29
CA SER A 4 -11.23 -7.57 36.17
C SER A 4 -9.91 -6.93 36.57
N SER A 5 -8.78 -7.47 36.11
CA SER A 5 -7.50 -6.77 36.20
C SER A 5 -7.51 -5.64 35.17
N SER A 6 -7.50 -4.41 35.65
CA SER A 6 -7.13 -3.24 34.88
C SER A 6 -5.76 -3.47 34.23
N PHE A 7 -5.72 -3.38 32.90
CA PHE A 7 -4.51 -3.55 32.10
C PHE A 7 -3.70 -2.25 32.19
N GLU A 8 -2.64 -2.21 33.01
CA GLU A 8 -1.61 -1.18 32.84
C GLU A 8 -0.61 -1.67 31.78
N PRO A 9 -0.41 -0.95 30.67
CA PRO A 9 0.56 -1.35 29.66
C PRO A 9 1.98 -1.19 30.22
N GLY A 10 2.73 -2.29 30.28
CA GLY A 10 4.16 -2.26 30.64
C GLY A 10 5.00 -1.56 29.56
N GLU A 11 6.22 -1.14 29.91
CA GLU A 11 7.16 -0.45 28.99
C GLU A 11 7.40 -1.20 27.66
N ASN A 12 7.36 -2.54 27.69
CA ASN A 12 7.53 -3.40 26.51
C ASN A 12 6.36 -3.32 25.50
N ASP A 13 5.23 -2.72 25.88
CA ASP A 13 4.09 -2.57 24.99
C ASP A 13 4.27 -1.32 24.10
N LEU A 14 4.96 -0.26 24.55
CA LEU A 14 4.97 1.07 23.93
C LEU A 14 5.44 1.14 22.47
N THR A 15 6.28 0.20 22.05
CA THR A 15 6.88 0.10 20.71
C THR A 15 6.06 -0.74 19.75
N GLN A 16 5.15 -1.57 20.26
CA GLN A 16 4.39 -2.50 19.44
C GLN A 16 3.43 -1.74 18.51
N GLU A 17 3.52 -2.05 17.20
CA GLU A 17 2.75 -1.41 16.12
C GLU A 17 2.84 0.13 16.08
N ILE A 18 3.87 0.76 16.67
CA ILE A 18 3.93 2.21 16.87
C ILE A 18 3.79 3.02 15.58
N LEU A 19 4.33 2.51 14.47
CA LEU A 19 4.26 3.15 13.16
C LEU A 19 2.87 3.08 12.53
N GLY A 20 2.08 2.07 12.90
CA GLY A 20 0.73 1.85 12.43
C GLY A 20 -0.35 2.64 13.18
N GLN A 21 0.01 3.55 14.10
CA GLN A 21 -0.94 4.22 14.99
C GLN A 21 -1.56 5.51 14.42
N PHE A 22 -1.31 5.85 13.16
CA PHE A 22 -1.96 7.01 12.54
C PHE A 22 -3.44 6.72 12.29
N PRO A 23 -4.36 7.65 12.58
CA PRO A 23 -5.79 7.47 12.30
C PRO A 23 -6.08 7.13 10.83
N PHE A 24 -5.28 7.69 9.90
CA PHE A 24 -5.35 7.40 8.47
C PHE A 24 -5.18 5.91 8.13
N LEU A 25 -4.48 5.14 8.97
CA LEU A 25 -4.20 3.72 8.75
C LEU A 25 -5.27 2.79 9.33
N ASN A 26 -6.27 3.34 10.03
CA ASN A 26 -7.35 2.56 10.65
C ASN A 26 -8.40 2.09 9.62
N GLY A 27 -7.95 1.29 8.66
CA GLY A 27 -8.76 0.69 7.61
C GLY A 27 -7.95 -0.39 6.88
N TYR A 28 -8.45 -0.82 5.72
CA TYR A 28 -7.86 -1.95 4.99
C TYR A 28 -7.06 -1.54 3.75
N THR A 29 -5.99 -2.30 3.50
CA THR A 29 -5.34 -2.40 2.20
C THR A 29 -5.82 -3.68 1.51
N HIS A 30 -6.05 -3.59 0.21
CA HIS A 30 -6.59 -4.69 -0.59
C HIS A 30 -5.70 -5.00 -1.79
N ALA A 31 -5.60 -6.28 -2.12
CA ALA A 31 -5.02 -6.77 -3.36
C ALA A 31 -6.02 -7.66 -4.09
N ALA A 32 -6.38 -7.29 -5.32
CA ALA A 32 -7.27 -8.07 -6.18
C ALA A 32 -6.45 -8.83 -7.24
N CYS A 33 -6.53 -10.16 -7.19
CA CYS A 33 -5.84 -11.06 -8.12
C CYS A 33 -6.86 -11.77 -9.03
N GLY A 34 -6.69 -11.63 -10.34
CA GLY A 34 -7.57 -12.23 -11.35
C GLY A 34 -7.06 -13.56 -11.89
N PHE A 35 -7.94 -14.56 -11.92
CA PHE A 35 -7.68 -15.90 -12.45
C PHE A 35 -8.74 -16.27 -13.50
N GLN A 36 -8.27 -16.75 -14.65
CA GLN A 36 -9.15 -17.30 -15.68
C GLN A 36 -9.43 -18.75 -15.34
N LEU A 37 -10.70 -19.11 -15.24
CA LEU A 37 -11.12 -20.48 -14.93
C LEU A 37 -11.44 -21.25 -16.22
N ALA A 38 -11.25 -22.57 -16.18
CA ALA A 38 -11.73 -23.46 -17.22
C ALA A 38 -13.27 -23.47 -17.28
N ALA A 39 -13.85 -23.85 -18.43
CA ALA A 39 -15.30 -23.85 -18.61
C ALA A 39 -16.02 -24.85 -17.69
N ASP A 40 -15.32 -25.92 -17.33
CA ASP A 40 -15.73 -27.03 -16.46
C ASP A 40 -15.12 -26.92 -15.04
N ALA A 41 -14.61 -25.75 -14.65
CA ALA A 41 -13.98 -25.57 -13.36
C ALA A 41 -14.93 -25.90 -12.20
N ALA A 42 -14.52 -26.83 -11.34
CA ALA A 42 -15.26 -27.23 -10.15
C ALA A 42 -15.15 -26.13 -9.08
N VAL A 43 -16.15 -25.24 -9.02
CA VAL A 43 -16.20 -24.12 -8.06
C VAL A 43 -16.08 -24.60 -6.62
N ASP A 44 -16.75 -25.71 -6.27
CA ASP A 44 -16.71 -26.27 -4.92
C ASP A 44 -15.31 -26.77 -4.54
N GLU A 45 -14.55 -27.33 -5.49
CA GLU A 45 -13.17 -27.75 -5.25
C GLU A 45 -12.25 -26.54 -5.06
N ILE A 46 -12.44 -25.47 -5.85
CA ILE A 46 -11.71 -24.21 -5.69
C ILE A 46 -11.95 -23.62 -4.30
N VAL A 47 -13.22 -23.52 -3.89
CA VAL A 47 -13.59 -23.00 -2.56
C VAL A 47 -13.01 -23.88 -1.46
N THR A 48 -13.15 -25.20 -1.56
CA THR A 48 -12.57 -26.15 -0.58
C THR A 48 -11.06 -25.98 -0.46
N SER A 49 -10.36 -25.84 -1.59
CA SER A 49 -8.91 -25.63 -1.60
C SER A 49 -8.52 -24.29 -0.98
N LEU A 50 -9.25 -23.21 -1.29
CA LEU A 50 -9.02 -21.89 -0.69
C LEU A 50 -9.22 -21.92 0.82
N CYS A 51 -10.34 -22.46 1.30
CA CYS A 51 -10.61 -22.60 2.73
C CYS A 51 -9.50 -23.37 3.44
N ARG A 52 -9.12 -24.54 2.92
CA ARG A 52 -8.03 -25.36 3.47
C ARG A 52 -6.70 -24.61 3.53
N SER A 53 -6.26 -24.00 2.42
CA SER A 53 -4.98 -23.29 2.36
C SER A 53 -4.96 -22.04 3.24
N VAL A 54 -6.08 -21.30 3.33
CA VAL A 54 -6.17 -20.14 4.23
C VAL A 54 -6.21 -20.57 5.69
N THR A 55 -6.92 -21.65 6.03
CA THR A 55 -6.88 -22.23 7.38
C THR A 55 -5.47 -22.66 7.76
N GLN A 56 -4.73 -23.34 6.87
CA GLN A 56 -3.32 -23.67 7.08
C GLN A 56 -2.46 -22.42 7.31
N LEU A 57 -2.64 -21.38 6.49
CA LEU A 57 -1.91 -20.12 6.59
C LEU A 57 -2.09 -19.46 7.96
N VAL A 58 -3.34 -19.27 8.39
CA VAL A 58 -3.63 -18.59 9.67
C VAL A 58 -3.29 -19.46 10.88
N THR A 59 -3.30 -20.79 10.74
CA THR A 59 -2.83 -21.71 11.79
C THR A 59 -1.33 -21.61 11.99
N GLN A 60 -0.56 -21.51 10.89
CA GLN A 60 0.90 -21.41 10.94
C GLN A 60 1.39 -19.98 11.23
N ILE A 61 0.53 -18.98 11.06
CA ILE A 61 0.79 -17.56 11.35
C ILE A 61 -0.40 -16.99 12.15
N PRO A 62 -0.50 -17.29 13.46
CA PRO A 62 -1.70 -17.03 14.28
C PRO A 62 -2.18 -15.57 14.31
N LEU A 63 -1.26 -14.61 14.10
CA LEU A 63 -1.60 -13.20 13.95
C LEU A 63 -2.68 -12.96 12.89
N LEU A 64 -2.62 -13.69 11.77
CA LEU A 64 -3.54 -13.50 10.65
C LEU A 64 -4.97 -13.95 10.97
N SER A 65 -5.15 -14.80 11.98
CA SER A 65 -6.47 -15.13 12.54
C SER A 65 -6.90 -14.22 13.69
N GLY A 66 -6.14 -13.17 13.99
CA GLY A 66 -6.49 -12.22 15.04
C GLY A 66 -7.44 -11.12 14.58
N GLN A 67 -7.75 -10.24 15.52
CA GLN A 67 -8.48 -9.00 15.30
C GLN A 67 -7.65 -7.78 15.71
N VAL A 68 -8.04 -6.60 15.25
CA VAL A 68 -7.55 -5.32 15.74
C VAL A 68 -8.48 -4.82 16.84
N VAL A 69 -7.92 -4.53 18.01
CA VAL A 69 -8.64 -3.95 19.15
C VAL A 69 -8.11 -2.56 19.42
N HIS A 70 -9.02 -1.62 19.64
CA HIS A 70 -8.68 -0.30 20.17
C HIS A 70 -8.63 -0.40 21.70
N SER A 71 -7.43 -0.23 22.27
CA SER A 71 -7.21 -0.08 23.71
C SER A 71 -7.29 1.43 24.04
N PRO A 72 -8.29 1.87 24.82
CA PRO A 72 -8.43 3.28 25.20
C PRO A 72 -7.21 3.77 25.98
N GLY A 73 -6.80 5.02 25.72
CA GLY A 73 -5.76 5.70 26.48
C GLY A 73 -6.34 6.55 27.61
N ALA A 74 -5.47 7.16 28.40
CA ALA A 74 -5.83 8.21 29.36
C ALA A 74 -6.45 9.43 28.64
N PRO A 75 -7.16 10.33 29.36
CA PRO A 75 -7.66 11.58 28.77
C PRO A 75 -6.54 12.35 28.05
N GLY A 76 -6.81 12.77 26.80
CA GLY A 76 -5.80 13.40 25.95
C GLY A 76 -4.89 12.43 25.19
N SER A 77 -5.22 11.14 25.13
CA SER A 77 -4.58 10.15 24.27
C SER A 77 -5.56 9.58 23.24
N SER A 78 -5.05 9.23 22.06
CA SER A 78 -5.81 8.52 21.03
C SER A 78 -6.00 7.03 21.34
N GLY A 79 -5.43 6.53 22.45
CA GLY A 79 -5.31 5.10 22.70
C GLY A 79 -4.41 4.41 21.68
N ARG A 80 -4.55 3.08 21.56
CA ARG A 80 -3.70 2.24 20.73
C ARG A 80 -4.51 1.18 19.99
N TYR A 81 -4.13 0.90 18.76
CA TYR A 81 -4.66 -0.22 17.98
C TYR A 81 -3.67 -1.38 18.04
N LEU A 82 -4.10 -2.50 18.62
CA LEU A 82 -3.25 -3.66 18.88
C LEU A 82 -3.86 -4.92 18.27
N PRO A 83 -3.03 -5.88 17.83
CA PRO A 83 -3.51 -7.19 17.47
C PRO A 83 -3.92 -7.96 18.73
N ALA A 84 -5.06 -8.64 18.68
CA ALA A 84 -5.54 -9.52 19.74
C ALA A 84 -6.07 -10.83 19.14
N PRO A 85 -6.16 -11.92 19.92
CA PRO A 85 -6.86 -13.13 19.49
C PRO A 85 -8.30 -12.82 19.08
N TRP A 86 -8.80 -13.53 18.08
CA TRP A 86 -10.20 -13.47 17.69
C TRP A 86 -11.11 -13.94 18.85
N PRO A 87 -12.28 -13.31 19.07
CA PRO A 87 -13.16 -13.71 20.16
C PRO A 87 -13.81 -15.07 19.87
N ALA A 88 -14.31 -15.74 20.91
CA ALA A 88 -14.93 -17.06 20.75
C ALA A 88 -16.22 -17.04 19.90
N SER A 89 -16.91 -15.89 19.85
CA SER A 89 -18.13 -15.70 19.05
C SER A 89 -18.15 -14.29 18.45
N PRO A 90 -18.52 -14.13 17.17
CA PRO A 90 -18.80 -15.21 16.20
C PRO A 90 -17.52 -15.98 15.81
N PRO A 91 -17.64 -17.20 15.23
CA PRO A 91 -16.50 -17.91 14.68
C PRO A 91 -15.71 -17.08 13.67
N TYR A 92 -14.39 -17.29 13.60
CA TYR A 92 -13.56 -16.63 12.60
C TYR A 92 -13.77 -17.27 11.22
N GLU A 93 -14.23 -16.49 10.26
CA GLU A 93 -14.43 -16.90 8.86
C GLU A 93 -13.43 -16.16 7.96
N PRO A 94 -12.25 -16.75 7.71
CA PRO A 94 -11.21 -16.06 6.94
C PRO A 94 -11.49 -16.00 5.44
N VAL A 95 -12.38 -16.86 4.93
CA VAL A 95 -12.73 -16.95 3.51
C VAL A 95 -14.20 -16.66 3.31
N ARG A 96 -14.50 -15.67 2.47
CA ARG A 96 -15.84 -15.33 1.99
C ARG A 96 -15.97 -15.72 0.53
N VAL A 97 -17.15 -16.15 0.11
CA VAL A 97 -17.45 -16.49 -1.28
C VAL A 97 -18.59 -15.61 -1.76
N LYS A 98 -18.45 -15.02 -2.94
CA LYS A 98 -19.46 -14.16 -3.55
C LYS A 98 -19.58 -14.45 -5.03
N ASP A 99 -20.81 -14.66 -5.52
CA ASP A 99 -21.10 -14.68 -6.94
C ASP A 99 -21.32 -13.23 -7.44
N CYS A 100 -20.46 -12.81 -8.35
CA CYS A 100 -20.47 -11.50 -9.00
C CYS A 100 -20.74 -11.60 -10.51
N SER A 101 -21.18 -12.76 -11.01
CA SER A 101 -21.37 -13.05 -12.44
C SER A 101 -22.35 -12.11 -13.16
N SER A 102 -23.32 -11.55 -12.42
CA SER A 102 -24.31 -10.56 -12.87
C SER A 102 -23.91 -9.10 -12.59
N GLN A 103 -22.96 -8.88 -11.69
CA GLN A 103 -22.58 -7.53 -11.19
C GLN A 103 -21.30 -7.00 -11.86
N LEU A 104 -20.43 -7.88 -12.35
CA LEU A 104 -19.15 -7.53 -12.95
C LEU A 104 -19.03 -8.02 -14.39
N PRO A 105 -18.18 -7.37 -15.22
CA PRO A 105 -17.84 -7.88 -16.54
C PRO A 105 -17.24 -9.29 -16.45
N SER A 106 -17.39 -10.07 -17.52
CA SER A 106 -16.74 -11.38 -17.62
C SER A 106 -15.22 -11.24 -17.60
N PHE A 107 -14.53 -12.33 -17.25
CA PHE A 107 -13.08 -12.35 -17.24
C PHE A 107 -12.48 -11.92 -18.60
N THR A 108 -13.09 -12.39 -19.69
CA THR A 108 -12.69 -12.03 -21.05
C THR A 108 -12.91 -10.53 -21.35
N GLN A 109 -14.00 -9.94 -20.86
CA GLN A 109 -14.25 -8.50 -21.02
C GLN A 109 -13.22 -7.67 -20.24
N LEU A 110 -12.91 -8.05 -19.00
CA LEU A 110 -11.88 -7.40 -18.20
C LEU A 110 -10.50 -7.48 -18.87
N ALA A 111 -10.11 -8.67 -19.34
CA ALA A 111 -8.83 -8.87 -20.01
C ALA A 111 -8.70 -8.01 -21.29
N ARG A 112 -9.76 -7.95 -22.12
CA ARG A 112 -9.78 -7.11 -23.33
C ARG A 112 -9.64 -5.62 -23.02
N ALA A 113 -10.21 -5.17 -21.90
CA ALA A 113 -10.11 -3.78 -21.45
C ALA A 113 -8.78 -3.46 -20.72
N ASN A 114 -7.88 -4.44 -20.55
CA ASN A 114 -6.68 -4.34 -19.69
C ASN A 114 -6.97 -4.08 -18.21
N VAL A 115 -8.18 -4.42 -17.74
CA VAL A 115 -8.61 -4.38 -16.34
C VAL A 115 -8.44 -2.98 -15.71
N PRO A 116 -9.16 -1.96 -16.21
CA PRO A 116 -9.14 -0.63 -15.62
C PRO A 116 -9.72 -0.64 -14.20
N ILE A 117 -9.17 0.21 -13.32
CA ILE A 117 -9.63 0.30 -11.93
C ILE A 117 -11.12 0.64 -11.81
N GLY A 118 -11.68 1.38 -12.77
CA GLY A 118 -13.12 1.72 -12.81
C GLY A 118 -14.05 0.52 -13.05
N LEU A 119 -13.55 -0.61 -13.57
CA LEU A 119 -14.31 -1.85 -13.70
C LEU A 119 -14.17 -2.78 -12.49
N LEU A 120 -13.36 -2.38 -11.49
CA LEU A 120 -13.13 -3.12 -10.25
C LEU A 120 -13.73 -2.36 -9.07
N GLY A 121 -15.05 -2.15 -9.09
CA GLY A 121 -15.80 -1.45 -8.04
C GLY A 121 -15.66 -2.12 -6.68
N GLY A 122 -15.17 -1.36 -5.70
CA GLY A 122 -14.89 -1.89 -4.36
C GLY A 122 -16.14 -2.22 -3.56
N ASP A 123 -17.24 -1.55 -3.82
CA ASP A 123 -18.58 -1.84 -3.29
C ASP A 123 -19.04 -3.27 -3.62
N ILE A 124 -18.59 -3.82 -4.74
CA ILE A 124 -18.89 -5.19 -5.15
C ILE A 124 -17.78 -6.15 -4.70
N LEU A 125 -16.51 -5.80 -4.93
CA LEU A 125 -15.37 -6.73 -4.81
C LEU A 125 -14.80 -6.88 -3.40
N LEU A 126 -15.03 -5.92 -2.51
CA LEU A 126 -14.35 -5.85 -1.22
C LEU A 126 -15.27 -6.32 -0.08
N PRO A 127 -14.71 -7.03 0.92
CA PRO A 127 -15.45 -7.43 2.11
C PRO A 127 -15.66 -6.29 3.11
N CYS A 128 -14.94 -5.18 2.94
CA CYS A 128 -14.94 -3.99 3.78
C CYS A 128 -14.38 -2.78 3.01
N PRO A 129 -14.64 -1.54 3.46
CA PRO A 129 -14.03 -0.34 2.90
C PRO A 129 -12.49 -0.38 2.96
N GLY A 130 -11.86 0.25 1.98
CA GLY A 130 -10.42 0.43 1.92
C GLY A 130 -10.01 1.86 2.23
N LEU A 131 -8.74 2.07 2.53
CA LEU A 131 -8.22 3.40 2.81
C LEU A 131 -8.60 4.44 1.74
N PRO A 132 -8.91 5.69 2.14
CA PRO A 132 -8.76 6.24 3.50
C PRO A 132 -9.98 6.05 4.40
N ASP A 133 -11.01 5.34 3.94
CA ASP A 133 -12.22 5.14 4.74
C ASP A 133 -11.92 4.24 5.94
N PRO A 134 -12.58 4.48 7.08
CA PRO A 134 -12.45 3.62 8.24
C PRO A 134 -12.94 2.21 7.91
N HIS A 135 -12.47 1.21 8.67
CA HIS A 135 -12.80 -0.20 8.45
C HIS A 135 -14.31 -0.52 8.37
N GLY A 136 -15.20 0.31 8.92
CA GLY A 136 -16.65 0.24 8.70
C GLY A 136 -17.35 -0.99 9.27
N LEU A 137 -16.69 -1.75 10.16
CA LEU A 137 -17.22 -2.98 10.76
C LEU A 137 -17.80 -2.71 12.17
N THR A 138 -18.94 -3.32 12.49
CA THR A 138 -19.66 -3.18 13.78
C THR A 138 -19.44 -4.38 14.72
N GLY A 139 -18.34 -5.11 14.57
CA GLY A 139 -17.98 -6.29 15.36
C GLY A 139 -16.46 -6.47 15.43
N PRO A 140 -15.96 -7.69 15.69
CA PRO A 140 -14.52 -7.97 15.66
C PRO A 140 -13.94 -7.53 14.31
N VAL A 141 -12.75 -6.90 14.33
CA VAL A 141 -12.11 -6.32 13.14
C VAL A 141 -10.98 -7.24 12.67
N PRO A 142 -11.16 -8.09 11.64
CA PRO A 142 -10.15 -9.08 11.26
C PRO A 142 -8.84 -8.47 10.80
N ILE A 143 -7.72 -9.10 11.14
CA ILE A 143 -6.42 -8.71 10.58
C ILE A 143 -6.32 -9.11 9.10
N LEU A 144 -6.88 -10.26 8.72
CA LEU A 144 -6.91 -10.79 7.34
C LEU A 144 -8.36 -11.14 6.94
N ILE A 145 -8.73 -10.81 5.70
CA ILE A 145 -9.97 -11.31 5.07
C ILE A 145 -9.63 -11.71 3.63
N VAL A 146 -10.01 -12.91 3.23
CA VAL A 146 -9.92 -13.40 1.86
C VAL A 146 -11.33 -13.52 1.28
N GLN A 147 -11.59 -12.93 0.12
CA GLN A 147 -12.88 -13.04 -0.57
C GLN A 147 -12.69 -13.55 -1.99
N ALA A 148 -13.34 -14.67 -2.30
CA ALA A 148 -13.42 -15.26 -3.63
C ALA A 148 -14.64 -14.69 -4.37
N ASN A 149 -14.42 -13.82 -5.35
CA ASN A 149 -15.48 -13.22 -6.15
C ASN A 149 -15.57 -13.92 -7.52
N PHE A 150 -16.50 -14.85 -7.67
CA PHE A 150 -16.69 -15.56 -8.94
C PHE A 150 -17.35 -14.66 -9.98
N ILE A 151 -16.80 -14.63 -11.19
CA ILE A 151 -17.34 -13.90 -12.34
C ILE A 151 -17.47 -14.86 -13.52
N ARG A 152 -18.16 -14.43 -14.58
CA ARG A 152 -18.27 -15.27 -15.79
C ARG A 152 -16.88 -15.57 -16.36
N GLY A 153 -16.51 -16.85 -16.37
CA GLY A 153 -15.23 -17.36 -16.89
C GLY A 153 -14.01 -17.09 -16.01
N GLY A 154 -14.19 -16.73 -14.72
CA GLY A 154 -13.04 -16.40 -13.87
C GLY A 154 -13.35 -16.22 -12.38
N LEU A 155 -12.30 -15.92 -11.63
CA LEU A 155 -12.32 -15.58 -10.22
C LEU A 155 -11.49 -14.31 -9.98
N ILE A 156 -12.00 -13.39 -9.17
CA ILE A 156 -11.22 -12.31 -8.58
C ILE A 156 -11.06 -12.59 -7.09
N LEU A 157 -9.86 -13.03 -6.70
CA LEU A 157 -9.49 -13.26 -5.31
C LEU A 157 -9.02 -11.96 -4.70
N ASN A 158 -9.75 -11.47 -3.71
CA ASN A 158 -9.37 -10.29 -2.94
C ASN A 158 -8.76 -10.69 -1.60
N VAL A 159 -7.57 -10.18 -1.30
CA VAL A 159 -6.92 -10.36 0.00
C VAL A 159 -6.83 -8.99 0.67
N SER A 160 -7.43 -8.88 1.85
CA SER A 160 -7.56 -7.62 2.60
C SER A 160 -6.84 -7.74 3.94
N THR A 161 -6.00 -6.76 4.27
CA THR A 161 -5.26 -6.73 5.53
C THR A 161 -5.43 -5.39 6.24
N HIS A 162 -5.60 -5.41 7.56
CA HIS A 162 -5.78 -4.19 8.34
C HIS A 162 -4.47 -3.39 8.42
N HIS A 163 -4.50 -2.12 7.97
CA HIS A 163 -3.29 -1.37 7.67
C HIS A 163 -2.52 -0.92 8.91
N ASN A 164 -3.18 -0.75 10.07
CA ASN A 164 -2.47 -0.53 11.36
C ASN A 164 -1.49 -1.66 11.72
N ILE A 165 -1.75 -2.90 11.28
CA ILE A 165 -0.97 -4.09 11.71
C ILE A 165 -0.02 -4.56 10.62
N LEU A 166 -0.45 -4.45 9.36
CA LEU A 166 0.22 -5.01 8.19
C LEU A 166 0.35 -3.93 7.12
N ASP A 167 1.55 -3.73 6.58
CA ASP A 167 1.77 -2.85 5.42
C ASP A 167 1.61 -3.58 4.08
N ALA A 168 1.77 -2.87 2.97
CA ALA A 168 1.62 -3.45 1.63
C ALA A 168 2.69 -4.53 1.33
N CYS A 169 3.88 -4.42 1.93
CA CYS A 169 4.92 -5.45 1.82
C CYS A 169 4.47 -6.75 2.50
N ALA A 170 3.87 -6.64 3.68
CA ALA A 170 3.26 -7.77 4.38
C ALA A 170 2.12 -8.41 3.57
N LEU A 171 1.25 -7.62 2.95
CA LEU A 171 0.19 -8.11 2.08
C LEU A 171 0.75 -8.89 0.87
N ALA A 172 1.77 -8.37 0.20
CA ALA A 172 2.43 -9.07 -0.89
C ALA A 172 3.07 -10.40 -0.42
N ARG A 173 3.68 -10.39 0.77
CA ARG A 173 4.23 -11.60 1.38
C ARG A 173 3.15 -12.65 1.67
N ILE A 174 2.01 -12.23 2.22
CA ILE A 174 0.86 -13.09 2.49
C ILE A 174 0.34 -13.74 1.20
N LEU A 175 0.27 -12.98 0.09
CA LEU A 175 -0.09 -13.53 -1.22
C LEU A 175 0.87 -14.63 -1.69
N GLY A 176 2.18 -14.43 -1.54
CA GLY A 176 3.19 -15.44 -1.90
C GLY A 176 3.11 -16.72 -1.05
N LEU A 177 2.86 -16.58 0.26
CA LEU A 177 2.65 -17.71 1.17
C LEU A 177 1.37 -18.47 0.83
N LEU A 178 0.27 -17.75 0.57
CA LEU A 178 -0.99 -18.35 0.14
C LEU A 178 -0.83 -19.09 -1.19
N GLY A 179 -0.13 -18.51 -2.16
CA GLY A 179 0.19 -19.16 -3.43
C GLY A 179 0.96 -20.47 -3.23
N THR A 180 1.95 -20.49 -2.33
CA THR A 180 2.70 -21.71 -1.96
C THR A 180 1.78 -22.81 -1.44
N LEU A 181 0.89 -22.49 -0.50
CA LEU A 181 -0.05 -23.44 0.08
C LEU A 181 -1.09 -23.94 -0.94
N LEU A 182 -1.55 -23.08 -1.85
CA LEU A 182 -2.48 -23.46 -2.92
C LEU A 182 -1.85 -24.35 -3.99
N LYS A 183 -0.52 -24.29 -4.16
CA LYS A 183 0.26 -25.28 -4.93
C LYS A 183 0.41 -26.62 -4.20
N GLY A 184 -0.11 -26.77 -2.98
CA GLY A 184 0.07 -27.96 -2.15
C GLY A 184 1.46 -28.10 -1.55
N ARG A 185 2.27 -27.02 -1.55
CA ARG A 185 3.61 -27.00 -0.96
C ARG A 185 3.54 -26.52 0.49
N SER A 186 4.47 -26.94 1.33
CA SER A 186 4.62 -26.45 2.71
C SER A 186 5.34 -25.11 2.75
N LEU A 187 5.02 -24.27 3.74
CA LEU A 187 5.79 -23.06 4.03
C LEU A 187 7.17 -23.44 4.58
N SER A 188 8.21 -22.71 4.19
CA SER A 188 9.57 -22.97 4.68
C SER A 188 9.73 -22.53 6.15
N ALA A 189 10.69 -23.14 6.85
CA ALA A 189 11.00 -22.74 8.23
C ALA A 189 11.41 -21.26 8.33
N ALA A 190 12.18 -20.77 7.35
CA ALA A 190 12.60 -19.36 7.30
C ALA A 190 11.39 -18.42 7.12
N ASP A 191 10.43 -18.79 6.28
CA ASP A 191 9.22 -18.00 6.08
C ASP A 191 8.38 -17.90 7.35
N LEU A 192 8.20 -19.03 8.04
CA LEU A 192 7.47 -19.08 9.30
C LEU A 192 8.19 -18.29 10.40
N GLN A 193 9.51 -18.38 10.47
CA GLN A 193 10.32 -17.61 11.42
C GLN A 193 10.20 -16.11 11.17
N HIS A 194 10.27 -15.67 9.90
CA HIS A 194 10.13 -14.26 9.56
C HIS A 194 8.72 -13.73 9.82
N ALA A 195 7.69 -14.50 9.45
CA ALA A 195 6.29 -14.11 9.59
C ALA A 195 5.83 -14.06 11.05
N ASN A 196 6.34 -14.95 11.89
CA ASN A 196 6.03 -15.03 13.32
C ASN A 196 7.04 -14.30 14.21
N ARG A 197 7.90 -13.45 13.64
CA ARG A 197 8.89 -12.72 14.43
C ARG A 197 8.21 -11.87 15.53
N PRO A 198 8.69 -11.92 16.79
CA PRO A 198 8.16 -11.08 17.88
C PRO A 198 8.18 -9.60 17.52
N ARG A 199 7.21 -8.84 18.03
CA ARG A 199 6.97 -7.45 17.60
C ARG A 199 7.34 -6.38 18.62
N THR A 200 7.62 -6.77 19.86
CA THR A 200 7.83 -5.87 21.02
C THR A 200 9.12 -5.06 20.95
N ASP A 201 10.14 -5.50 20.20
CA ASP A 201 11.46 -4.84 20.24
C ASP A 201 12.05 -4.62 18.85
N ILE A 202 11.17 -4.53 17.84
CA ILE A 202 11.58 -4.41 16.44
C ILE A 202 12.15 -3.03 16.13
N ILE A 203 11.65 -1.99 16.81
CA ILE A 203 12.18 -0.63 16.72
C ILE A 203 12.52 -0.15 18.12
N PRO A 204 13.78 -0.28 18.58
CA PRO A 204 14.19 0.28 19.85
C PRO A 204 14.08 1.80 19.79
N LEU A 205 13.37 2.41 20.74
CA LEU A 205 13.28 3.86 20.85
C LEU A 205 14.66 4.46 21.14
N LEU A 206 14.85 5.73 20.80
CA LEU A 206 16.01 6.53 21.23
C LEU A 206 15.94 6.79 22.73
N ALA A 207 17.10 6.72 23.39
CA ALA A 207 17.25 7.16 24.78
C ALA A 207 17.04 8.68 24.91
N ALA A 208 16.78 9.15 26.14
CA ALA A 208 16.44 10.56 26.40
C ALA A 208 17.57 11.55 26.01
N ASP A 209 18.82 11.09 25.99
CA ASP A 209 20.01 11.85 25.63
C ASP A 209 20.42 11.69 24.15
N GLU A 210 19.81 10.74 23.42
CA GLU A 210 20.03 10.59 21.98
C GLU A 210 19.26 11.69 21.20
N PRO A 211 19.89 12.39 20.24
CA PRO A 211 19.21 13.41 19.44
C PRO A 211 18.14 12.78 18.54
N ILE A 212 16.93 13.33 18.60
CA ILE A 212 15.78 12.92 17.79
C ILE A 212 15.67 13.80 16.55
N LYS A 213 15.51 13.20 15.37
CA LYS A 213 15.17 13.94 14.14
C LYS A 213 13.84 14.68 14.29
N ASP A 214 13.77 15.93 13.84
CA ASP A 214 12.52 16.70 13.91
C ASP A 214 11.43 16.15 12.98
N PHE A 215 10.30 15.78 13.57
CA PHE A 215 9.08 15.33 12.90
C PHE A 215 7.86 16.20 13.25
N SER A 216 8.07 17.37 13.86
CA SER A 216 7.02 18.31 14.25
C SER A 216 6.11 18.73 13.09
N TYR A 217 6.63 18.71 11.84
CA TYR A 217 5.86 18.97 10.62
C TYR A 217 4.71 17.99 10.38
N LEU A 218 4.67 16.84 11.08
CA LEU A 218 3.57 15.89 11.01
C LEU A 218 2.36 16.33 11.82
N ARG A 219 2.54 17.24 12.80
CA ARG A 219 1.42 17.78 13.56
C ARG A 219 0.55 18.64 12.66
N ARG A 220 -0.75 18.46 12.77
CA ARG A 220 -1.75 19.30 12.10
C ARG A 220 -1.57 20.75 12.58
N PRO A 221 -1.28 21.70 11.68
CA PRO A 221 -1.19 23.10 12.07
C PRO A 221 -2.53 23.61 12.61
N PRO A 222 -2.54 24.58 13.54
CA PRO A 222 -3.77 25.21 14.01
C PRO A 222 -4.61 25.75 12.85
N GLY A 223 -5.91 25.44 12.83
CA GLY A 223 -6.83 25.87 11.77
C GLY A 223 -6.60 25.21 10.40
N TRP A 224 -5.71 24.22 10.30
CA TRP A 224 -5.49 23.50 9.05
C TRP A 224 -6.74 22.72 8.65
N THR A 225 -7.20 22.98 7.44
CA THR A 225 -8.23 22.20 6.76
C THR A 225 -7.65 21.70 5.44
N PRO A 226 -8.00 20.47 5.00
CA PRO A 226 -7.62 20.02 3.67
C PRO A 226 -8.19 20.99 2.63
N SER A 227 -7.36 21.45 1.69
CA SER A 227 -7.88 22.26 0.58
C SER A 227 -8.89 21.45 -0.23
N LEU A 228 -10.00 22.07 -0.59
CA LEU A 228 -10.95 21.46 -1.51
C LEU A 228 -10.34 21.43 -2.91
N PRO A 229 -10.46 20.32 -3.64
CA PRO A 229 -9.88 20.25 -4.98
C PRO A 229 -10.65 21.10 -5.98
N SER A 230 -9.95 21.54 -7.02
CA SER A 230 -10.55 22.27 -8.15
C SER A 230 -11.53 21.43 -8.98
N SER A 231 -11.45 20.10 -8.90
CA SER A 231 -12.41 19.16 -9.50
C SER A 231 -12.43 17.82 -8.75
N PRO A 232 -13.45 16.95 -8.96
CA PRO A 232 -13.48 15.64 -8.33
C PRO A 232 -12.22 14.83 -8.60
N PHE A 233 -11.74 14.12 -7.58
CA PHE A 233 -10.68 13.13 -7.77
C PHE A 233 -11.26 11.85 -8.34
N GLN A 234 -10.48 11.20 -9.20
CA GLN A 234 -10.79 9.85 -9.65
C GLN A 234 -9.52 9.01 -9.70
N TRP A 235 -9.68 7.72 -9.46
CA TRP A 235 -8.64 6.74 -9.74
C TRP A 235 -8.55 6.48 -11.24
N CYS A 236 -7.32 6.35 -11.73
CA CYS A 236 -7.03 6.14 -13.14
C CYS A 236 -5.83 5.19 -13.27
N THR A 237 -5.90 4.28 -14.24
CA THR A 237 -4.81 3.34 -14.54
C THR A 237 -4.16 3.71 -15.87
N PHE A 238 -2.83 3.68 -15.89
CA PHE A 238 -2.01 3.76 -17.08
C PHE A 238 -1.15 2.49 -17.17
N ARG A 239 -0.99 1.97 -18.37
CA ARG A 239 -0.03 0.92 -18.70
C ARG A 239 1.28 1.58 -19.09
N PHE A 240 2.34 1.31 -18.34
CA PHE A 240 3.68 1.85 -18.56
C PHE A 240 4.60 0.74 -19.11
N PRO A 241 4.83 0.65 -20.44
CA PRO A 241 5.66 -0.40 -21.03
C PRO A 241 7.13 -0.31 -20.57
N LEU A 242 7.80 -1.46 -20.47
CA LEU A 242 9.23 -1.52 -20.12
C LEU A 242 10.13 -0.76 -21.10
N SER A 243 9.74 -0.64 -22.37
CA SER A 243 10.46 0.19 -23.35
C SER A 243 10.43 1.69 -23.00
N GLY A 244 9.33 2.15 -22.41
CA GLY A 244 9.22 3.51 -21.86
C GLY A 244 10.19 3.69 -20.69
N LEU A 245 10.33 2.68 -19.83
CA LEU A 245 11.19 2.74 -18.66
C LEU A 245 12.66 2.74 -19.08
N ALA A 246 13.02 1.91 -20.07
CA ALA A 246 14.34 1.94 -20.69
C ALA A 246 14.67 3.32 -21.27
N SER A 247 13.70 3.99 -21.92
CA SER A 247 13.88 5.35 -22.44
C SER A 247 14.12 6.38 -21.32
N LEU A 248 13.38 6.26 -20.21
CA LEU A 248 13.58 7.13 -19.05
C LEU A 248 14.94 6.88 -18.36
N ARG A 249 15.39 5.62 -18.26
CA ARG A 249 16.72 5.30 -17.72
C ARG A 249 17.82 5.97 -18.52
N GLN A 250 17.75 5.94 -19.85
CA GLN A 250 18.71 6.63 -20.72
C GLN A 250 18.73 8.14 -20.43
N THR A 251 17.55 8.75 -20.30
CA THR A 251 17.40 10.19 -20.01
C THR A 251 17.91 10.55 -18.61
N ALA A 252 17.79 9.65 -17.64
CA ALA A 252 18.22 9.86 -16.26
C ALA A 252 19.70 9.53 -16.00
N THR A 253 20.37 8.86 -16.95
CA THR A 253 21.77 8.44 -16.80
C THR A 253 22.71 9.63 -16.94
N VAL A 254 23.64 9.78 -16.01
CA VAL A 254 24.73 10.77 -16.09
C VAL A 254 26.06 10.08 -15.83
N PRO A 255 27.11 10.33 -16.63
CA PRO A 255 28.35 9.55 -16.63
C PRO A 255 29.07 9.37 -15.28
N ALA A 256 28.92 10.32 -14.35
CA ALA A 256 29.58 10.28 -13.04
C ALA A 256 28.61 10.42 -11.86
N GLY A 257 27.31 10.19 -12.08
CA GLY A 257 26.29 10.30 -11.03
C GLY A 257 26.07 8.99 -10.27
N PRO A 258 25.53 9.06 -9.03
CA PRO A 258 25.06 7.85 -8.34
C PRO A 258 23.97 7.15 -9.17
N ARG A 259 23.97 5.81 -9.13
CA ARG A 259 22.96 5.01 -9.82
C ARG A 259 21.57 5.29 -9.23
N LEU A 260 20.63 5.68 -10.09
CA LEU A 260 19.23 5.86 -9.75
C LEU A 260 18.48 4.52 -9.93
N SER A 261 17.52 4.24 -9.05
CA SER A 261 16.60 3.11 -9.23
C SER A 261 15.47 3.47 -10.18
N ASP A 262 14.77 2.45 -10.67
CA ASP A 262 13.57 2.65 -11.49
C ASP A 262 12.49 3.43 -10.74
N ASP A 263 12.33 3.17 -9.45
CA ASP A 263 11.39 3.91 -8.62
C ASP A 263 11.77 5.39 -8.45
N ASP A 264 13.06 5.74 -8.40
CA ASP A 264 13.49 7.16 -8.41
C ASP A 264 13.08 7.84 -9.72
N ILE A 265 13.37 7.17 -10.83
CA ILE A 265 13.15 7.69 -12.18
C ILE A 265 11.66 7.85 -12.48
N LEU A 266 10.87 6.83 -12.14
CA LEU A 266 9.43 6.82 -12.36
C LEU A 266 8.72 7.84 -11.45
N SER A 267 9.07 7.89 -10.17
CA SER A 267 8.50 8.88 -9.24
C SER A 267 8.81 10.31 -9.68
N ALA A 268 10.07 10.58 -10.07
CA ALA A 268 10.49 11.89 -10.58
C ALA A 268 9.77 12.27 -11.87
N TRP A 269 9.61 11.31 -12.79
CA TRP A 269 8.93 11.56 -14.06
C TRP A 269 7.44 11.85 -13.88
N VAL A 270 6.73 11.08 -13.05
CA VAL A 270 5.32 11.35 -12.73
C VAL A 270 5.18 12.73 -12.09
N TRP A 271 6.05 13.05 -11.12
CA TRP A 271 6.04 14.35 -10.47
C TRP A 271 6.29 15.51 -11.45
N GLN A 272 7.25 15.35 -12.37
CA GLN A 272 7.55 16.29 -13.42
C GLN A 272 6.36 16.52 -14.37
N ARG A 273 5.77 15.45 -14.92
CA ARG A 273 4.67 15.59 -15.88
C ARG A 273 3.42 16.20 -15.24
N VAL A 274 3.08 15.77 -14.03
CA VAL A 274 1.95 16.33 -13.28
C VAL A 274 2.21 17.81 -12.92
N SER A 275 3.44 18.17 -12.55
CA SER A 275 3.78 19.58 -12.29
C SER A 275 3.66 20.44 -13.55
N ALA A 276 4.13 19.95 -14.70
CA ALA A 276 4.05 20.66 -15.96
C ALA A 276 2.61 20.95 -16.40
N ILE A 277 1.71 19.95 -16.34
CA ILE A 277 0.30 20.16 -16.71
C ILE A 277 -0.43 21.09 -15.73
N ARG A 278 -0.06 21.08 -14.45
CA ARG A 278 -0.63 21.95 -13.42
C ARG A 278 -0.26 23.41 -13.63
N ILE A 279 1.00 23.68 -14.01
CA ILE A 279 1.44 25.02 -14.44
C ILE A 279 0.65 25.48 -15.67
N ALA A 280 0.52 24.62 -16.69
CA ALA A 280 -0.21 24.95 -17.91
C ALA A 280 -1.70 25.26 -17.66
N ARG A 281 -2.27 24.72 -16.58
CA ARG A 281 -3.64 25.01 -16.12
C ARG A 281 -3.78 26.30 -15.31
N GLY A 282 -2.67 26.99 -15.01
CA GLY A 282 -2.67 28.27 -14.30
C GLY A 282 -2.27 28.20 -12.83
N ILE A 283 -1.80 27.06 -12.32
CA ILE A 283 -1.21 27.03 -10.97
C ILE A 283 0.12 27.82 -11.00
N PRO A 284 0.33 28.77 -10.06
CA PRO A 284 1.54 29.60 -10.06
C PRO A 284 2.83 28.77 -10.10
N PRO A 285 3.77 29.03 -11.04
CA PRO A 285 5.00 28.26 -11.15
C PRO A 285 5.91 28.31 -9.92
N SER A 286 5.78 29.35 -9.10
CA SER A 286 6.49 29.53 -7.83
C SER A 286 5.91 28.72 -6.67
N ARG A 287 4.71 28.12 -6.83
CA ARG A 287 4.07 27.32 -5.78
C ARG A 287 4.95 26.11 -5.47
N MET A 288 5.22 25.89 -4.18
CA MET A 288 5.90 24.70 -3.70
C MET A 288 5.02 23.47 -3.88
N SER A 289 5.59 22.40 -4.43
CA SER A 289 5.01 21.08 -4.52
C SER A 289 5.79 20.12 -3.64
N LYS A 290 5.08 19.19 -2.99
CA LYS A 290 5.64 18.13 -2.17
C LYS A 290 5.43 16.77 -2.83
N TYR A 291 6.46 15.94 -2.85
CA TYR A 291 6.35 14.51 -3.12
C TYR A 291 6.65 13.71 -1.85
N THR A 292 5.66 13.00 -1.34
CA THR A 292 5.81 12.11 -0.19
C THR A 292 5.98 10.67 -0.68
N ARG A 293 7.17 10.08 -0.46
CA ARG A 293 7.47 8.70 -0.89
C ARG A 293 7.44 7.76 0.31
N ALA A 294 6.59 6.72 0.25
CA ALA A 294 6.58 5.66 1.24
C ALA A 294 7.89 4.84 1.20
N ILE A 295 8.39 4.47 2.37
CA ILE A 295 9.63 3.72 2.56
C ILE A 295 9.31 2.42 3.28
N ASP A 296 9.81 1.30 2.76
CA ASP A 296 9.92 0.06 3.55
C ASP A 296 11.11 0.17 4.50
N GLY A 297 10.83 0.29 5.79
CA GLY A 297 11.85 0.43 6.83
C GLY A 297 12.62 -0.86 7.13
N ARG A 298 12.22 -2.03 6.61
CA ARG A 298 12.76 -3.33 7.04
C ARG A 298 14.27 -3.41 6.93
N ALA A 299 14.81 -3.00 5.78
CA ALA A 299 16.25 -3.00 5.54
C ALA A 299 17.00 -2.09 6.52
N SER A 300 16.45 -0.92 6.85
CA SER A 300 17.07 0.02 7.79
C SER A 300 17.14 -0.51 9.22
N MET A 301 16.27 -1.45 9.58
CA MET A 301 16.26 -2.14 10.88
C MET A 301 16.87 -3.53 10.85
N GLY A 302 17.49 -3.95 9.74
CA GLY A 302 18.05 -5.30 9.60
C GLY A 302 17.00 -6.41 9.67
N LEU A 303 15.76 -6.12 9.30
CA LEU A 303 14.66 -7.08 9.32
C LEU A 303 14.54 -7.82 7.97
N PRO A 304 14.14 -9.10 8.00
CA PRO A 304 13.91 -9.84 6.78
C PRO A 304 12.69 -9.28 6.04
N ALA A 305 12.70 -9.38 4.70
CA ALA A 305 11.55 -9.02 3.85
C ALA A 305 10.27 -9.80 4.21
N GLY A 306 10.41 -10.98 4.84
CA GLY A 306 9.29 -11.79 5.33
C GLY A 306 8.63 -11.29 6.62
N TYR A 307 9.15 -10.23 7.26
CA TYR A 307 8.52 -9.64 8.44
C TYR A 307 7.16 -9.01 8.06
N LEU A 308 6.10 -9.39 8.77
CA LEU A 308 4.73 -8.97 8.42
C LEU A 308 4.25 -7.68 9.11
N GLY A 309 5.01 -7.09 10.04
CA GLY A 309 4.54 -5.88 10.74
C GLY A 309 4.50 -4.64 9.86
N HIS A 310 3.76 -3.63 10.30
CA HIS A 310 3.73 -2.33 9.64
C HIS A 310 5.04 -1.58 9.88
N LEU A 311 5.83 -1.36 8.82
CA LEU A 311 7.12 -0.68 8.92
C LEU A 311 7.31 0.41 7.87
N VAL A 312 6.31 1.27 7.72
CA VAL A 312 6.30 2.34 6.72
C VAL A 312 6.48 3.71 7.37
N HIS A 313 7.40 4.48 6.83
CA HIS A 313 7.53 5.93 7.03
C HIS A 313 7.78 6.62 5.68
N HIS A 314 8.12 7.91 5.68
CA HIS A 314 8.18 8.69 4.45
C HIS A 314 9.50 9.45 4.25
N ALA A 315 9.92 9.54 2.99
CA ALA A 315 10.78 10.60 2.49
C ALA A 315 9.93 11.73 1.92
N ILE A 316 10.37 12.96 2.13
CA ILE A 316 9.69 14.16 1.64
C ILE A 316 10.66 14.95 0.79
N SER A 317 10.29 15.15 -0.48
CA SER A 317 10.96 16.08 -1.38
C SER A 317 10.06 17.27 -1.66
N GLN A 318 10.60 18.48 -1.61
CA GLN A 318 9.86 19.71 -1.86
C GLN A 318 10.63 20.62 -2.82
N LEU A 319 9.98 21.03 -3.89
CA LEU A 319 10.54 21.91 -4.92
C LEU A 319 9.42 22.81 -5.48
N PRO A 320 9.74 24.03 -5.98
CA PRO A 320 8.79 24.81 -6.75
C PRO A 320 8.31 24.03 -7.98
N LEU A 321 7.03 24.16 -8.35
CA LEU A 321 6.48 23.50 -9.54
C LEU A 321 7.32 23.78 -10.80
N SER A 322 7.75 25.03 -10.98
CA SER A 322 8.64 25.44 -12.08
C SER A 322 9.93 24.64 -12.12
N THR A 323 10.58 24.44 -10.97
CA THR A 323 11.79 23.62 -10.87
C THR A 323 11.51 22.17 -11.24
N VAL A 324 10.44 21.57 -10.69
CA VAL A 324 10.09 20.16 -11.01
C VAL A 324 9.73 20.01 -12.48
N ALA A 325 9.02 20.95 -13.07
CA ALA A 325 8.56 20.86 -14.47
C ALA A 325 9.69 21.06 -15.50
N SER A 326 10.73 21.84 -15.18
CA SER A 326 11.77 22.26 -16.13
C SER A 326 13.13 21.60 -15.93
N ALA A 327 13.45 21.11 -14.73
CA ALA A 327 14.75 20.50 -14.46
C ALA A 327 14.95 19.19 -15.26
N PRO A 328 16.20 18.83 -15.61
CA PRO A 328 16.50 17.51 -16.14
C PRO A 328 15.98 16.40 -15.21
N LEU A 329 15.37 15.37 -15.79
CA LEU A 329 14.78 14.26 -15.03
C LEU A 329 15.75 13.66 -14.00
N ALA A 330 17.03 13.55 -14.39
CA ALA A 330 18.10 13.04 -13.54
C ALA A 330 18.31 13.87 -12.26
N GLU A 331 18.12 15.19 -12.32
CA GLU A 331 18.29 16.08 -11.16
C GLU A 331 17.15 15.95 -10.15
N ILE A 332 15.91 15.82 -10.66
CA ILE A 332 14.73 15.56 -9.83
C ILE A 332 14.90 14.21 -9.14
N ALA A 333 15.24 13.16 -9.90
CA ALA A 333 15.45 11.82 -9.36
C ALA A 333 16.59 11.77 -8.33
N ARG A 334 17.69 12.51 -8.54
CA ARG A 334 18.78 12.63 -7.55
C ARG A 334 18.34 13.32 -6.27
N THR A 335 17.55 14.40 -6.40
CA THR A 335 16.97 15.10 -5.24
C THR A 335 16.15 14.12 -4.41
N MET A 336 15.24 13.37 -5.06
CA MET A 336 14.42 12.36 -4.40
C MET A 336 15.24 11.21 -3.79
N ARG A 337 16.29 10.76 -4.47
CA ARG A 337 17.20 9.72 -3.96
C ARG A 337 17.95 10.20 -2.71
N ARG A 338 18.48 11.43 -2.72
CA ARG A 338 19.15 12.03 -1.55
C ARG A 338 18.20 12.11 -0.37
N ASP A 339 16.98 12.62 -0.58
CA ASP A 339 15.98 12.76 0.49
C ASP A 339 15.55 11.39 1.03
N LEU A 340 15.42 10.38 0.14
CA LEU A 340 15.20 8.99 0.54
C LEU A 340 16.34 8.43 1.38
N GLN A 341 17.59 8.61 0.98
CA GLN A 341 18.76 8.12 1.73
C GLN A 341 18.86 8.78 3.12
N ALA A 342 18.53 10.07 3.22
CA ALA A 342 18.50 10.78 4.50
C ALA A 342 17.32 10.37 5.41
N ALA A 343 16.25 9.81 4.83
CA ALA A 343 15.10 9.31 5.57
C ALA A 343 15.19 7.81 5.89
N ASN A 344 15.86 7.01 5.07
CA ASN A 344 15.91 5.55 5.18
C ASN A 344 17.15 5.08 5.94
N THR A 345 17.28 5.50 7.20
CA THR A 345 18.34 5.06 8.11
C THR A 345 17.74 4.55 9.42
N ALA A 346 18.45 3.67 10.12
CA ALA A 346 18.03 3.19 11.43
C ALA A 346 17.75 4.34 12.40
N TRP A 347 18.62 5.36 12.43
CA TRP A 347 18.44 6.54 13.28
C TRP A 347 17.17 7.34 12.93
N ALA A 348 16.91 7.58 11.64
CA ALA A 348 15.72 8.32 11.22
C ALA A 348 14.42 7.56 11.55
N LEU A 349 14.41 6.23 11.39
CA LEU A 349 13.26 5.39 11.71
C LEU A 349 13.04 5.25 13.22
N ARG A 350 14.11 5.06 14.02
CA ARG A 350 14.04 5.11 15.49
C ARG A 350 13.55 6.48 15.97
N SER A 351 14.06 7.56 15.38
CA SER A 351 13.58 8.92 15.68
C SER A 351 12.09 9.09 15.38
N TYR A 352 11.62 8.54 14.26
CA TYR A 352 10.21 8.58 13.89
C TYR A 352 9.35 7.81 14.90
N ALA A 353 9.76 6.58 15.26
CA ALA A 353 9.08 5.79 16.28
C ALA A 353 9.07 6.48 17.65
N THR A 354 10.19 7.07 18.09
CA THR A 354 10.26 7.83 19.35
C THR A 354 9.40 9.08 19.33
N PHE A 355 9.38 9.83 18.23
CA PHE A 355 8.47 10.97 18.08
C PHE A 355 7.00 10.53 18.23
N LEU A 356 6.61 9.41 17.64
CA LEU A 356 5.27 8.86 17.79
C LEU A 356 5.03 8.35 19.21
N ALA A 357 6.00 7.72 19.87
CA ALA A 357 5.84 7.29 21.27
C ALA A 357 5.62 8.49 22.20
N ASN A 358 6.25 9.63 21.90
CA ASN A 358 6.15 10.88 22.66
C ASN A 358 4.92 11.73 22.30
N GLU A 359 4.05 11.28 21.39
CA GLU A 359 2.80 11.95 21.04
C GLU A 359 1.60 11.13 21.53
N PRO A 360 1.05 11.40 22.72
CA PRO A 360 -0.03 10.59 23.29
C PRO A 360 -1.31 10.58 22.44
N ASP A 361 -1.61 11.69 21.78
CA ASP A 361 -2.77 11.83 20.89
C ASP A 361 -2.34 11.81 19.41
N LYS A 362 -2.43 10.64 18.78
CA LYS A 362 -2.14 10.49 17.35
C LYS A 362 -3.16 11.16 16.44
N SER A 363 -4.32 11.58 16.96
CA SER A 363 -5.36 12.24 16.16
C SER A 363 -4.94 13.62 15.66
N VAL A 364 -3.93 14.23 16.29
CA VAL A 364 -3.34 15.51 15.89
C VAL A 364 -2.30 15.36 14.77
N LEU A 365 -1.91 14.13 14.43
CA LEU A 365 -0.91 13.87 13.40
C LEU A 365 -1.54 13.64 12.02
N LEU A 366 -0.81 14.05 10.98
CA LEU A 366 -1.13 13.82 9.58
C LEU A 366 -0.12 12.83 8.99
N TYR A 367 -0.59 11.74 8.41
CA TYR A 367 0.28 10.72 7.80
C TYR A 367 1.00 11.31 6.58
N GLY A 368 2.33 11.49 6.68
CA GLY A 368 3.14 12.19 5.68
C GLY A 368 3.07 13.72 5.73
N GLY A 369 2.44 14.29 6.77
CA GLY A 369 2.32 15.72 7.04
C GLY A 369 1.25 16.46 6.21
N PRO A 370 1.05 17.76 6.44
CA PRO A 370 0.10 18.61 5.72
C PRO A 370 0.26 18.49 4.22
N ARG A 371 -0.86 18.35 3.51
CA ARG A 371 -0.88 18.11 2.08
C ARG A 371 -1.75 19.12 1.36
N ASN A 372 -1.24 19.62 0.24
CA ASN A 372 -2.02 20.37 -0.73
C ASN A 372 -2.43 19.47 -1.92
N PRO A 373 -3.70 19.08 -2.03
CA PRO A 373 -4.16 18.16 -3.08
C PRO A 373 -3.99 18.70 -4.51
N ASP A 374 -3.90 20.02 -4.70
CA ASP A 374 -3.74 20.63 -6.02
C ASP A 374 -2.30 20.54 -6.56
N VAL A 375 -1.30 20.38 -5.67
CA VAL A 375 0.11 20.41 -6.07
C VAL A 375 0.95 19.25 -5.56
N ASP A 376 0.52 18.56 -4.52
CA ASP A 376 1.31 17.51 -3.87
C ASP A 376 0.95 16.10 -4.37
N LEU A 377 1.98 15.27 -4.48
CA LEU A 377 1.85 13.85 -4.83
C LEU A 377 2.37 12.96 -3.69
N GLY A 378 1.89 11.73 -3.66
CA GLY A 378 2.28 10.73 -2.68
C GLY A 378 2.47 9.37 -3.36
N GLY A 379 3.69 8.86 -3.38
CA GLY A 379 4.06 7.62 -4.06
C GLY A 379 4.21 6.44 -3.11
N SER A 380 3.61 5.31 -3.46
CA SER A 380 3.89 4.00 -2.84
C SER A 380 4.20 3.00 -3.96
N SER A 381 5.42 2.46 -3.93
CA SER A 381 5.94 1.62 -5.00
C SER A 381 5.99 0.17 -4.57
N LEU A 382 5.48 -0.72 -5.43
CA LEU A 382 5.44 -2.17 -5.24
C LEU A 382 6.29 -2.88 -6.30
N LEU A 383 7.14 -2.14 -7.03
CA LEU A 383 7.97 -2.67 -8.13
C LEU A 383 8.90 -3.79 -7.67
N ASP A 384 9.56 -3.60 -6.53
CA ASP A 384 10.54 -4.55 -6.02
C ASP A 384 9.90 -5.80 -5.35
N LEU A 385 8.57 -5.82 -5.19
CA LEU A 385 7.87 -6.95 -4.57
C LEU A 385 7.75 -8.15 -5.51
N GLU A 386 8.01 -7.99 -6.81
CA GLU A 386 8.12 -9.11 -7.75
C GLU A 386 9.32 -10.00 -7.51
N ALA A 387 10.42 -9.48 -6.95
CA ALA A 387 11.59 -10.29 -6.63
C ALA A 387 11.30 -11.34 -5.54
N VAL A 388 10.14 -11.26 -4.88
CA VAL A 388 9.63 -12.21 -3.88
C VAL A 388 8.69 -13.24 -4.52
N GLU A 389 8.25 -13.04 -5.78
CA GLU A 389 7.44 -13.98 -6.53
C GLU A 389 8.35 -15.07 -7.15
N ASP A 390 7.94 -16.34 -7.07
CA ASP A 390 8.65 -17.49 -7.63
C ASP A 390 8.98 -17.26 -9.13
N LYS A 391 10.10 -17.79 -9.63
CA LYS A 391 10.53 -17.60 -11.05
C LYS A 391 9.49 -18.11 -12.06
N GLU A 392 8.53 -18.92 -11.61
CA GLU A 392 7.38 -19.42 -12.37
C GLU A 392 6.18 -18.45 -12.43
N GLY A 393 6.30 -17.27 -11.80
CA GLY A 393 5.20 -16.34 -11.56
C GLY A 393 4.27 -16.79 -10.41
N LEU A 394 3.40 -15.88 -9.95
CA LEU A 394 2.34 -16.17 -8.99
C LEU A 394 1.25 -17.08 -9.60
N SER A 395 1.54 -18.38 -9.68
CA SER A 395 0.53 -19.42 -9.89
C SER A 395 -0.06 -19.85 -8.56
N PHE A 396 -1.38 -19.98 -8.48
CA PHE A 396 -2.12 -20.35 -7.27
C PHE A 396 -2.56 -21.82 -7.32
N GLY A 397 -1.66 -22.67 -7.80
CA GLY A 397 -1.90 -24.12 -7.95
C GLY A 397 -2.71 -24.49 -9.20
N PRO A 398 -2.97 -25.78 -9.39
CA PRO A 398 -3.59 -26.30 -10.63
C PRO A 398 -5.06 -25.85 -10.81
N LEU A 399 -5.78 -25.57 -9.72
CA LEU A 399 -7.19 -25.19 -9.78
C LEU A 399 -7.41 -23.74 -10.27
N LEU A 400 -6.54 -22.81 -9.86
CA LEU A 400 -6.63 -21.40 -10.26
C LEU A 400 -5.68 -21.04 -11.41
N GLY A 401 -4.58 -21.79 -11.56
CA GLY A 401 -3.55 -21.52 -12.55
C GLY A 401 -2.78 -20.21 -12.31
N PRO A 402 -2.17 -19.64 -13.36
CA PRO A 402 -1.43 -18.39 -13.27
C PRO A 402 -2.33 -17.19 -12.97
N ARG A 403 -1.90 -16.32 -12.03
CA ARG A 403 -2.44 -14.96 -11.88
C ARG A 403 -2.32 -14.24 -13.22
N ARG A 404 -3.46 -13.81 -13.76
CA ARG A 404 -3.54 -13.07 -15.04
C ARG A 404 -3.41 -11.57 -14.87
N PHE A 405 -3.83 -11.04 -13.71
CA PHE A 405 -3.63 -9.65 -13.34
C PHE A 405 -3.58 -9.47 -11.83
N GLY A 406 -2.88 -8.42 -11.38
CA GLY A 406 -2.93 -7.91 -10.01
C GLY A 406 -3.33 -6.44 -10.02
N ARG A 407 -4.35 -6.05 -9.24
CA ARG A 407 -4.88 -4.68 -9.25
C ARG A 407 -5.11 -4.16 -7.84
N LYS A 408 -4.92 -2.85 -7.69
CA LYS A 408 -5.56 -2.08 -6.62
C LYS A 408 -7.04 -1.96 -7.01
N PRO A 409 -7.98 -2.46 -6.20
CA PRO A 409 -9.40 -2.26 -6.45
C PRO A 409 -9.81 -0.79 -6.28
N GLY A 410 -10.93 -0.42 -6.89
CA GLY A 410 -11.52 0.91 -6.72
C GLY A 410 -11.96 1.10 -5.27
N THR A 411 -11.36 2.05 -4.58
CA THR A 411 -11.72 2.46 -3.21
C THR A 411 -11.99 3.96 -3.19
N ALA A 412 -12.35 4.51 -2.04
CA ALA A 412 -12.38 5.95 -1.86
C ALA A 412 -11.08 6.63 -2.33
N VAL A 413 -11.23 7.89 -2.73
CA VAL A 413 -10.14 8.66 -3.34
C VAL A 413 -9.06 8.97 -2.31
N ILE A 414 -7.80 8.82 -2.72
CA ILE A 414 -6.64 9.30 -1.96
C ILE A 414 -5.99 10.38 -2.84
N PRO A 415 -6.37 11.66 -2.67
CA PRO A 415 -5.90 12.77 -3.51
C PRO A 415 -4.40 12.70 -3.80
N GLY A 416 -4.00 12.83 -5.07
CA GLY A 416 -2.61 12.81 -5.53
C GLY A 416 -1.81 11.53 -5.24
N CYS A 417 -2.46 10.42 -4.90
CA CYS A 417 -1.78 9.15 -4.70
C CYS A 417 -1.27 8.57 -6.03
N VAL A 418 -0.09 7.98 -5.98
CA VAL A 418 0.59 7.30 -7.09
C VAL A 418 1.02 5.93 -6.61
N TYR A 419 0.59 4.87 -7.31
CA TYR A 419 1.08 3.52 -7.12
C TYR A 419 1.78 3.02 -8.38
N PHE A 420 2.98 2.48 -8.19
CA PHE A 420 3.62 1.61 -9.17
C PHE A 420 3.35 0.18 -8.75
N GLN A 421 2.46 -0.51 -9.46
CA GLN A 421 2.13 -1.90 -9.14
C GLN A 421 3.20 -2.86 -9.68
N PRO A 422 3.25 -4.12 -9.21
CA PRO A 422 4.10 -5.16 -9.79
C PRO A 422 3.96 -5.24 -11.31
N LEU A 423 5.04 -5.59 -12.00
CA LEU A 423 5.06 -5.76 -13.45
C LEU A 423 3.97 -6.74 -13.89
N GLU A 424 3.31 -6.41 -14.98
CA GLU A 424 2.32 -7.28 -15.59
C GLU A 424 2.68 -7.51 -17.06
N ALA A 425 3.13 -8.73 -17.33
CA ALA A 425 3.73 -9.12 -18.60
C ALA A 425 4.96 -8.25 -18.95
N ASN A 426 4.75 -7.17 -19.70
CA ASN A 426 5.81 -6.26 -20.16
C ASN A 426 5.55 -4.79 -19.82
N ALA A 427 4.66 -4.51 -18.85
CA ALA A 427 4.33 -3.15 -18.45
C ALA A 427 4.00 -3.05 -16.97
N ILE A 428 4.35 -1.91 -16.37
CA ILE A 428 4.02 -1.54 -15.01
C ILE A 428 2.62 -0.91 -15.01
N PRO A 429 1.65 -1.43 -14.24
CA PRO A 429 0.41 -0.70 -13.99
C PRO A 429 0.71 0.51 -13.09
N LEU A 430 0.59 1.70 -13.65
CA LEU A 430 0.69 2.98 -12.95
C LEU A 430 -0.72 3.44 -12.58
N VAL A 431 -1.03 3.45 -11.29
CA VAL A 431 -2.34 3.88 -10.78
C VAL A 431 -2.18 5.24 -10.12
N VAL A 432 -2.99 6.21 -10.54
CA VAL A 432 -2.97 7.57 -10.00
C VAL A 432 -4.37 7.97 -9.51
N CYS A 433 -4.44 8.74 -8.44
CA CYS A 433 -5.66 9.41 -8.01
C CYS A 433 -5.47 10.91 -8.15
N LEU A 434 -6.04 11.50 -9.21
CA LEU A 434 -5.82 12.90 -9.57
C LEU A 434 -7.16 13.58 -9.87
N PRO A 435 -7.22 14.93 -9.82
CA PRO A 435 -8.38 15.66 -10.29
C PRO A 435 -8.71 15.29 -11.74
N GLU A 436 -9.99 15.26 -12.11
CA GLU A 436 -10.39 14.84 -13.46
C GLU A 436 -9.68 15.62 -14.58
N GLU A 437 -9.51 16.91 -14.37
CA GLU A 437 -8.84 17.81 -15.30
C GLU A 437 -7.33 17.52 -15.44
N ASP A 438 -6.66 17.08 -14.37
CA ASP A 438 -5.26 16.62 -14.45
C ASP A 438 -5.18 15.37 -15.33
N ILE A 439 -6.11 14.43 -15.15
CA ILE A 439 -6.16 13.21 -15.98
C ILE A 439 -6.45 13.55 -17.44
N LYS A 440 -7.39 14.48 -17.71
CA LYS A 440 -7.68 14.97 -19.06
C LYS A 440 -6.46 15.64 -19.68
N ALA A 441 -5.69 16.41 -18.91
CA ALA A 441 -4.47 17.06 -19.37
C ALA A 441 -3.33 16.06 -19.63
N LEU A 442 -3.09 15.10 -18.73
CA LEU A 442 -2.11 14.01 -18.94
C LEU A 442 -2.41 13.19 -20.20
N LYS A 443 -3.70 12.93 -20.48
CA LYS A 443 -4.12 12.25 -21.71
C LYS A 443 -3.81 13.02 -22.99
N ARG A 444 -3.55 14.33 -22.91
CA ARG A 444 -3.18 15.21 -24.02
C ARG A 444 -1.67 15.52 -24.05
N ASP A 445 -0.99 15.35 -22.92
CA ASP A 445 0.44 15.61 -22.76
C ASP A 445 1.31 14.74 -23.67
N GLY A 446 2.14 15.37 -24.49
CA GLY A 446 2.94 14.69 -25.52
C GLY A 446 3.92 13.67 -24.94
N GLU A 447 4.67 14.05 -23.91
CA GLU A 447 5.65 13.18 -23.27
C GLU A 447 4.99 12.04 -22.49
N TRP A 448 3.88 12.32 -21.79
CA TRP A 448 3.08 11.29 -21.14
C TRP A 448 2.58 10.25 -22.14
N ARG A 449 1.91 10.69 -23.21
CA ARG A 449 1.38 9.80 -24.26
C ARG A 449 2.48 9.07 -25.01
N ARG A 450 3.70 9.60 -25.08
CA ARG A 450 4.82 8.90 -25.71
C ARG A 450 5.18 7.63 -24.92
N LEU A 451 5.13 7.69 -23.59
CA LEU A 451 5.66 6.65 -22.70
C LEU A 451 4.59 5.75 -22.08
N VAL A 452 3.35 6.21 -21.93
CA VAL A 452 2.29 5.40 -21.31
C VAL A 452 1.03 5.30 -22.17
N ARG A 453 0.21 4.30 -21.87
CA ARG A 453 -1.11 4.09 -22.49
C ARG A 453 -2.17 4.14 -21.41
N PHE A 454 -3.24 4.88 -21.66
CA PHE A 454 -4.38 4.89 -20.74
C PHE A 454 -5.07 3.52 -20.74
N VAL A 455 -5.54 3.08 -19.57
CA VAL A 455 -6.29 1.84 -19.37
C VAL A 455 -7.66 2.19 -18.80
N GLY A 456 -8.69 2.01 -19.63
CA GLY A 456 -10.08 2.37 -19.31
C GLY A 456 -10.77 3.02 -20.49
#